data_AF-A0A7Y3JH13-F1
#
_entry.id   AF-A0A7Y3JH13-F1
#
_cell.length_a   1.000
_cell.length_b   1.000
_cell.length_c   1.000
_cell.angle_alpha   90.00
_cell.angle_beta   90.00
_cell.angle_gamma   90.00
#
_symmetry.space_group_name_H-M   'P 1'
#
loop_
_entity.id
_entity.type
_entity.pdbx_description
1 polymer ?
#
loop_
_entity_poly.entity_id
_entity_poly.type
_entity_poly.pdbx_seq_one_letter_code
_entity_poly.pdbx_strand_id
1 'polypeptide(L)'
;MKRSSLLLGLVAVLGAGICHAQEALPGSPQALLLTLQKTDVRLQAFSDGYHLIIRAKPGLKSVLMTEAFELPTHKLATYSFRSLEPNSWNEKEKRILNGKFLKEPNTYLVSSTLHDDPYFGKAFVILLPQEVVYGFKGVPGARWGKVNVSQELSNPGSAFWFSLRAFAKPWADYSGPYKDNAFELKSVAVTQVLPVDRGKYVKGFEALFDRLGSNYKSKDPQDAIQHVQSFFHDNEDVVLCIDTTQSMAKDMVAFRAGLLKTLLPSPPYKNFRLGIVFYKDYGAPYLTDVLGFQTDMQVVQQALEDHSTGDGGDIPEAPVEAIDKAALTFPWKAPTRLICVLADAPQHDSPHGKITEEMMHHDVAAHKIDLQLVMLPILD
;
A
#
# COMPACT_ATOMS: atom_id res chain seq x y z
N MET A 1 -58.18 -12.33 44.72
CA MET A 1 -57.31 -13.17 45.60
C MET A 1 -57.41 -14.63 45.15
N LYS A 2 -56.27 -15.32 45.18
CA LYS A 2 -55.99 -16.77 45.00
C LYS A 2 -55.54 -17.25 43.61
N ARG A 3 -54.24 -17.54 43.61
CA ARG A 3 -53.40 -18.28 42.67
C ARG A 3 -53.78 -19.76 42.63
N SER A 4 -53.55 -20.43 41.50
CA SER A 4 -53.04 -21.81 41.47
C SER A 4 -52.32 -22.07 40.15
N SER A 5 -51.39 -23.00 40.23
CA SER A 5 -50.15 -23.09 39.48
C SER A 5 -50.14 -24.30 38.56
N LEU A 6 -49.19 -24.29 37.62
CA LEU A 6 -48.51 -25.44 36.99
C LEU A 6 -49.34 -26.43 36.14
N LEU A 7 -49.00 -26.51 34.85
CA LEU A 7 -48.18 -27.63 34.38
C LEU A 7 -47.47 -27.26 33.06
N LEU A 8 -46.14 -27.21 33.11
CA LEU A 8 -45.25 -27.02 31.97
C LEU A 8 -45.06 -28.41 31.32
N GLY A 9 -45.58 -28.60 30.11
CA GLY A 9 -45.31 -29.80 29.31
C GLY A 9 -44.01 -29.63 28.53
N LEU A 10 -42.95 -30.29 29.00
CA LEU A 10 -41.66 -30.39 28.32
C LEU A 10 -41.80 -31.42 27.18
N VAL A 11 -41.83 -30.97 25.92
CA VAL A 11 -41.63 -31.87 24.77
C VAL A 11 -40.16 -31.79 24.38
N ALA A 12 -39.41 -32.83 24.77
CA ALA A 12 -38.05 -33.04 24.33
C ALA A 12 -38.07 -33.48 22.86
N VAL A 13 -37.64 -32.60 21.96
CA VAL A 13 -37.27 -32.98 20.59
C VAL A 13 -35.77 -33.28 20.58
N LEU A 14 -35.44 -34.55 20.36
CA LEU A 14 -34.09 -35.05 20.14
C LEU A 14 -33.42 -34.27 19.01
N GLY A 15 -32.40 -33.49 19.37
CA GLY A 15 -31.62 -32.68 18.44
C GLY A 15 -30.71 -33.52 17.56
N ALA A 16 -31.03 -33.59 16.27
CA ALA A 16 -30.00 -33.77 15.25
C ALA A 16 -29.06 -32.57 15.33
N GLY A 17 -27.77 -32.82 15.53
CA GLY A 17 -26.74 -31.80 15.76
C GLY A 17 -26.60 -30.85 14.56
N ILE A 18 -27.34 -29.75 14.59
CA ILE A 18 -27.04 -28.57 13.80
C ILE A 18 -25.91 -27.87 14.55
N CYS A 19 -24.68 -27.96 14.03
CA CYS A 19 -23.58 -27.10 14.45
C CYS A 19 -23.99 -25.64 14.16
N HIS A 20 -24.50 -24.95 15.17
CA HIS A 20 -24.73 -23.52 15.08
C HIS A 20 -23.38 -22.84 15.21
N ALA A 21 -23.01 -22.06 14.20
CA ALA A 21 -21.88 -21.17 14.25
C ALA A 21 -22.02 -20.25 15.48
N GLN A 22 -21.18 -20.45 16.49
CA GLN A 22 -21.30 -19.72 17.75
C GLN A 22 -20.18 -18.70 17.88
N GLU A 23 -20.57 -17.43 17.93
CA GLU A 23 -19.64 -16.38 18.31
C GLU A 23 -19.18 -16.59 19.77
N ALA A 24 -17.90 -16.39 20.02
CA ALA A 24 -17.31 -16.58 21.33
C ALA A 24 -17.98 -15.63 22.34
N LEU A 25 -18.49 -16.20 23.43
CA LEU A 25 -19.20 -15.43 24.46
C LEU A 25 -18.32 -14.29 24.99
N PRO A 26 -18.83 -13.04 25.10
CA PRO A 26 -18.08 -11.92 25.64
C PRO A 26 -17.45 -12.26 27.00
N GLY A 27 -16.16 -11.98 27.16
CA GLY A 27 -15.41 -12.26 28.39
C GLY A 27 -14.94 -13.71 28.57
N SER A 28 -15.28 -14.64 27.67
CA SER A 28 -14.73 -16.01 27.72
C SER A 28 -13.23 -16.05 27.38
N PRO A 29 -12.47 -17.04 27.89
CA PRO A 29 -11.06 -17.22 27.52
C PRO A 29 -10.85 -17.30 26.00
N GLN A 30 -11.78 -17.96 25.29
CA GLN A 30 -11.73 -18.06 23.84
C GLN A 30 -11.97 -16.70 23.16
N ALA A 31 -12.91 -15.90 23.65
CA ALA A 31 -13.13 -14.55 23.13
C ALA A 31 -11.90 -13.66 23.33
N LEU A 32 -11.19 -13.78 24.47
CA LEU A 32 -9.95 -13.04 24.72
C LEU A 32 -8.85 -13.40 23.72
N LEU A 33 -8.68 -14.69 23.40
CA LEU A 33 -7.71 -15.16 22.40
C LEU A 33 -8.01 -14.68 20.98
N LEU A 34 -9.30 -14.53 20.64
CA LEU A 34 -9.76 -14.08 19.32
C LEU A 34 -9.98 -12.57 19.22
N THR A 35 -9.73 -11.82 20.30
CA THR A 35 -9.83 -10.36 20.29
C THR A 35 -8.59 -9.77 19.62
N LEU A 36 -8.80 -8.98 18.57
CA LEU A 36 -7.76 -8.23 17.89
C LEU A 36 -7.78 -6.77 18.37
N GLN A 37 -6.63 -6.26 18.77
CA GLN A 37 -6.45 -4.84 19.10
C GLN A 37 -6.03 -4.06 17.87
N LYS A 38 -6.16 -2.73 17.91
CA LYS A 38 -5.64 -1.84 16.85
C LYS A 38 -4.16 -2.10 16.56
N THR A 39 -3.36 -2.41 17.58
CA THR A 39 -1.92 -2.74 17.48
C THR A 39 -1.61 -4.13 16.90
N ASP A 40 -2.65 -4.94 16.65
CA ASP A 40 -2.53 -6.27 16.04
C ASP A 40 -2.79 -6.23 14.53
N VAL A 41 -3.19 -5.08 13.98
CA VAL A 41 -3.60 -4.92 12.58
C VAL A 41 -2.87 -3.74 11.96
N ARG A 42 -2.28 -3.96 10.79
CA ARG A 42 -1.61 -2.93 9.98
C ARG A 42 -2.14 -3.02 8.56
N LEU A 43 -2.52 -1.90 7.97
CA LEU A 43 -2.81 -1.79 6.55
C LEU A 43 -1.65 -1.03 5.91
N GLN A 44 -0.94 -1.68 5.00
CA GLN A 44 0.27 -1.15 4.38
C GLN A 44 0.13 -1.24 2.87
N ALA A 45 0.56 -0.22 2.15
CA ALA A 45 0.49 -0.18 0.70
C ALA A 45 1.67 -0.92 0.05
N PHE A 46 1.38 -1.63 -1.04
CA PHE A 46 2.30 -2.39 -1.88
C PHE A 46 1.95 -2.16 -3.36
N SER A 47 2.81 -2.63 -4.28
CA SER A 47 2.56 -2.49 -5.73
C SER A 47 1.28 -3.18 -6.22
N ASP A 48 0.81 -4.21 -5.51
CA ASP A 48 -0.36 -5.01 -5.87
C ASP A 48 -1.64 -4.63 -5.10
N GLY A 49 -1.58 -3.62 -4.24
CA GLY A 49 -2.72 -3.11 -3.46
C GLY A 49 -2.34 -2.84 -2.00
N TYR A 50 -3.30 -2.89 -1.10
CA TYR A 50 -3.07 -2.69 0.33
C TYR A 50 -3.10 -4.03 1.05
N HIS A 51 -2.02 -4.37 1.75
CA HIS A 51 -1.94 -5.58 2.55
C HIS A 51 -2.47 -5.26 3.94
N LEU A 52 -3.57 -5.90 4.29
CA LEU A 52 -4.05 -5.95 5.66
C LEU A 52 -3.32 -7.09 6.36
N ILE A 53 -2.37 -6.74 7.22
CA ILE A 53 -1.45 -7.61 7.94
C ILE A 53 -1.95 -7.75 9.38
N ILE A 54 -2.22 -8.98 9.81
CA ILE A 54 -2.81 -9.30 11.11
C ILE A 54 -1.83 -10.16 11.91
N ARG A 55 -1.42 -9.69 13.08
CA ARG A 55 -0.50 -10.40 13.98
C ARG A 55 -1.01 -11.81 14.29
N ALA A 56 -0.14 -12.81 14.16
CA ALA A 56 -0.43 -14.14 14.65
C ALA A 56 -0.55 -14.13 16.18
N LYS A 57 -1.63 -14.72 16.72
CA LYS A 57 -1.88 -14.81 18.15
C LYS A 57 -2.19 -16.25 18.56
N PRO A 58 -1.89 -16.65 19.81
CA PRO A 58 -2.34 -17.93 20.33
C PRO A 58 -3.86 -18.08 20.17
N GLY A 59 -4.29 -19.23 19.65
CA GLY A 59 -5.71 -19.51 19.41
C GLY A 59 -6.30 -18.92 18.12
N LEU A 60 -5.66 -17.96 17.48
CA LEU A 60 -6.08 -17.45 16.16
C LEU A 60 -5.55 -18.36 15.05
N LYS A 61 -6.45 -18.89 14.22
CA LYS A 61 -6.10 -19.86 13.16
C LYS A 61 -6.52 -19.44 11.76
N SER A 62 -7.48 -18.53 11.63
CA SER A 62 -7.78 -17.87 10.37
C SER A 62 -8.54 -16.57 10.62
N VAL A 63 -8.52 -15.71 9.61
CA VAL A 63 -9.19 -14.40 9.61
C VAL A 63 -9.99 -14.22 8.32
N LEU A 64 -11.13 -13.55 8.42
CA LEU A 64 -11.99 -13.22 7.30
C LEU A 64 -12.44 -11.76 7.38
N MET A 65 -12.27 -11.02 6.29
CA MET A 65 -12.81 -9.66 6.20
C MET A 65 -14.31 -9.69 5.90
N THR A 66 -15.09 -8.98 6.72
CA THR A 66 -16.55 -8.86 6.62
C THR A 66 -16.99 -7.42 6.84
N GLU A 67 -18.22 -7.10 6.46
CA GLU A 67 -18.83 -5.82 6.83
C GLU A 67 -18.84 -5.63 8.36
N ALA A 68 -18.50 -4.43 8.83
CA ALA A 68 -18.69 -4.07 10.22
C ALA A 68 -20.15 -3.71 10.49
N PHE A 69 -20.81 -4.46 11.36
CA PHE A 69 -22.07 -4.05 11.97
C PHE A 69 -21.98 -4.27 13.48
N GLU A 70 -21.87 -3.19 14.24
CA GLU A 70 -22.13 -3.22 15.67
C GLU A 70 -23.63 -3.03 15.90
N LEU A 71 -24.41 -4.10 15.73
CA LEU A 71 -25.75 -4.15 16.30
C LEU A 71 -25.77 -5.20 17.40
N PRO A 72 -26.16 -4.86 18.65
CA PRO A 72 -26.21 -5.77 19.80
C PRO A 72 -27.09 -7.02 19.63
N THR A 73 -27.74 -7.17 18.47
CA THR A 73 -28.76 -8.20 18.22
C THR A 73 -28.43 -9.12 17.03
N HIS A 74 -27.33 -8.89 16.28
CA HIS A 74 -26.93 -9.68 15.10
C HIS A 74 -28.09 -10.04 14.14
N LYS A 75 -29.11 -9.17 14.02
CA LYS A 75 -30.35 -9.47 13.28
C LYS A 75 -30.16 -9.52 11.76
N LEU A 76 -29.02 -9.06 11.25
CA LEU A 76 -28.70 -9.04 9.82
C LEU A 76 -27.45 -9.87 9.55
N ALA A 77 -27.52 -10.70 8.50
CA ALA A 77 -26.35 -11.43 8.01
C ALA A 77 -25.28 -10.45 7.52
N THR A 78 -24.04 -10.65 7.96
CA THR A 78 -22.87 -9.92 7.48
C THR A 78 -22.32 -10.58 6.22
N TYR A 79 -22.03 -9.81 5.18
CA TYR A 79 -21.36 -10.33 4.00
C TYR A 79 -19.85 -10.25 4.19
N SER A 80 -19.15 -11.29 3.75
CA SER A 80 -17.70 -11.22 3.58
C SER A 80 -17.37 -10.39 2.36
N PHE A 81 -16.32 -9.57 2.47
CA PHE A 81 -15.73 -8.90 1.33
C PHE A 81 -15.06 -9.88 0.38
N ARG A 82 -15.03 -9.50 -0.89
CA ARG A 82 -14.37 -10.21 -1.98
C ARG A 82 -13.65 -9.22 -2.89
N SER A 83 -12.57 -9.66 -3.51
CA SER A 83 -12.02 -9.02 -4.68
C SER A 83 -12.92 -9.26 -5.91
N LEU A 84 -12.80 -8.43 -6.93
CA LEU A 84 -13.48 -8.65 -8.22
C LEU A 84 -12.91 -9.88 -8.94
N GLU A 85 -11.57 -9.99 -8.93
CA GLU A 85 -10.81 -11.09 -9.51
C GLU A 85 -9.96 -11.79 -8.43
N PRO A 86 -9.54 -13.05 -8.62
CA PRO A 86 -8.61 -13.71 -7.71
C PRO A 86 -7.31 -12.91 -7.56
N ASN A 87 -6.69 -12.97 -6.38
CA ASN A 87 -5.45 -12.27 -6.09
C ASN A 87 -4.35 -13.22 -5.60
N SER A 88 -3.09 -12.85 -5.83
CA SER A 88 -1.91 -13.70 -5.58
C SER A 88 -1.76 -14.19 -4.13
N TRP A 89 -2.35 -13.48 -3.16
CA TRP A 89 -2.24 -13.79 -1.74
C TRP A 89 -3.36 -14.70 -1.23
N ASN A 90 -4.59 -14.48 -1.67
CA ASN A 90 -5.77 -15.13 -1.10
C ASN A 90 -6.48 -16.09 -2.07
N GLU A 91 -6.09 -16.17 -3.35
CA GLU A 91 -6.80 -17.01 -4.32
C GLU A 91 -6.79 -18.51 -3.98
N LYS A 92 -5.70 -18.98 -3.35
CA LYS A 92 -5.50 -20.38 -2.91
C LYS A 92 -5.83 -20.59 -1.43
N GLU A 93 -6.31 -19.55 -0.74
CA GLU A 93 -6.70 -19.68 0.66
C GLU A 93 -7.96 -20.52 0.76
N LYS A 94 -7.86 -21.62 1.49
CA LYS A 94 -8.98 -22.53 1.70
C LYS A 94 -10.05 -21.83 2.53
N ARG A 95 -11.30 -22.02 2.11
CA ARG A 95 -12.47 -21.50 2.83
C ARG A 95 -13.58 -22.51 2.89
N ILE A 96 -14.14 -22.70 4.08
CA ILE A 96 -15.37 -23.46 4.28
C ILE A 96 -16.57 -22.50 4.22
N LEU A 97 -17.56 -22.85 3.40
CA LEU A 97 -18.86 -22.17 3.38
C LEU A 97 -19.95 -23.23 3.30
N ASN A 98 -20.94 -23.16 4.19
CA ASN A 98 -22.02 -24.15 4.29
C ASN A 98 -21.49 -25.60 4.42
N GLY A 99 -20.43 -25.79 5.21
CA GLY A 99 -19.82 -27.10 5.49
C GLY A 99 -19.00 -27.70 4.34
N LYS A 100 -18.79 -26.97 3.24
CA LYS A 100 -17.98 -27.42 2.10
C LYS A 100 -16.84 -26.46 1.82
N PHE A 101 -15.71 -27.00 1.39
CA PHE A 101 -14.64 -26.18 0.82
C PHE A 101 -15.11 -25.54 -0.48
N LEU A 102 -14.82 -24.25 -0.63
CA LEU A 102 -14.97 -23.54 -1.89
C LEU A 102 -13.92 -24.01 -2.91
N LYS A 103 -14.25 -23.89 -4.19
CA LYS A 103 -13.30 -24.17 -5.27
C LYS A 103 -12.28 -23.03 -5.37
N GLU A 104 -11.05 -23.38 -5.70
CA GLU A 104 -9.97 -22.46 -6.05
C GLU A 104 -9.93 -22.22 -7.57
N PRO A 105 -9.45 -21.06 -8.04
CA PRO A 105 -9.14 -19.88 -7.25
C PRO A 105 -10.42 -19.23 -6.72
N ASN A 106 -10.35 -18.62 -5.53
CA ASN A 106 -11.49 -17.90 -4.95
C ASN A 106 -11.19 -16.42 -4.75
N THR A 107 -12.24 -15.61 -4.62
CA THR A 107 -12.10 -14.15 -4.49
C THR A 107 -12.36 -13.64 -3.08
N TYR A 108 -12.50 -14.53 -2.09
CA TYR A 108 -12.81 -14.12 -0.74
C TYR A 108 -11.57 -13.60 -0.02
N LEU A 109 -11.75 -12.54 0.76
CA LEU A 109 -10.69 -11.91 1.53
C LEU A 109 -10.50 -12.63 2.87
N VAL A 110 -9.91 -13.82 2.79
CA VAL A 110 -9.67 -14.76 3.89
C VAL A 110 -8.20 -15.15 3.94
N SER A 111 -7.66 -15.35 5.15
CA SER A 111 -6.31 -15.87 5.33
C SER A 111 -6.24 -16.88 6.48
N SER A 112 -5.67 -18.05 6.21
CA SER A 112 -5.31 -19.08 7.20
C SER A 112 -3.81 -19.38 7.20
N THR A 113 -3.08 -18.89 6.21
CA THR A 113 -1.64 -19.08 6.05
C THR A 113 -0.88 -18.01 6.83
N LEU A 114 0.20 -18.42 7.50
CA LEU A 114 1.10 -17.51 8.18
C LEU A 114 2.28 -17.17 7.28
N HIS A 115 2.54 -15.88 7.15
CA HIS A 115 3.68 -15.31 6.45
C HIS A 115 4.66 -14.71 7.46
N ASP A 116 5.93 -14.65 7.09
CA ASP A 116 6.92 -13.87 7.84
C ASP A 116 6.61 -12.38 7.69
N ASP A 117 6.69 -11.65 8.79
CA ASP A 117 6.45 -10.20 8.82
C ASP A 117 7.53 -9.52 9.68
N PRO A 118 8.18 -8.45 9.21
CA PRO A 118 9.27 -7.80 9.94
C PRO A 118 8.86 -7.19 11.29
N TYR A 119 7.57 -6.88 11.48
CA TYR A 119 7.08 -6.22 12.71
C TYR A 119 6.40 -7.20 13.67
N PHE A 120 5.69 -8.19 13.13
CA PHE A 120 4.92 -9.17 13.91
C PHE A 120 5.60 -10.53 14.03
N GLY A 121 6.69 -10.76 13.29
CA GLY A 121 7.36 -12.06 13.16
C GLY A 121 6.56 -13.01 12.27
N LYS A 122 5.34 -13.33 12.68
CA LYS A 122 4.37 -14.09 11.87
C LYS A 122 3.03 -13.35 11.80
N ALA A 123 2.44 -13.32 10.60
CA ALA A 123 1.16 -12.64 10.37
C ALA A 123 0.29 -13.38 9.33
N PHE A 124 -1.02 -13.17 9.43
CA PHE A 124 -1.96 -13.43 8.33
C PHE A 124 -2.00 -12.21 7.41
N VAL A 125 -2.14 -12.42 6.10
CA VAL A 125 -2.16 -11.34 5.12
C VAL A 125 -3.40 -11.45 4.25
N ILE A 126 -4.18 -10.38 4.19
CA ILE A 126 -5.31 -10.22 3.26
C ILE A 126 -4.95 -9.08 2.31
N LEU A 127 -4.87 -9.36 1.01
CA LEU A 127 -4.67 -8.33 0.00
C LEU A 127 -6.01 -7.65 -0.31
N LEU A 128 -6.07 -6.35 -0.01
CA LEU A 128 -7.14 -5.45 -0.43
C LEU A 128 -6.73 -4.79 -1.76
N PRO A 129 -7.25 -5.27 -2.92
CA PRO A 129 -7.06 -4.54 -4.17
C PRO A 129 -7.73 -3.15 -4.08
N GLN A 130 -7.50 -2.32 -5.10
CA GLN A 130 -8.11 -0.98 -5.16
C GLN A 130 -9.63 -1.01 -4.99
N GLU A 131 -10.30 -2.07 -5.42
CA GLU A 131 -11.74 -2.21 -5.30
C GLU A 131 -12.14 -3.57 -4.70
N VAL A 132 -13.00 -3.52 -3.69
CA VAL A 132 -13.59 -4.70 -3.07
C VAL A 132 -15.11 -4.64 -3.14
N VAL A 133 -15.75 -5.80 -3.14
CA VAL A 133 -17.20 -5.93 -3.18
C VAL A 133 -17.71 -6.78 -2.03
N TYR A 134 -18.94 -6.51 -1.60
CA TYR A 134 -19.67 -7.35 -0.66
C TYR A 134 -21.09 -7.60 -1.17
N GLY A 135 -21.74 -8.61 -0.63
CA GLY A 135 -23.12 -8.93 -1.00
C GLY A 135 -23.27 -9.48 -2.42
N PHE A 136 -24.48 -9.51 -2.97
CA PHE A 136 -24.73 -10.11 -4.30
C PHE A 136 -25.65 -9.24 -5.14
N LYS A 137 -25.08 -8.63 -6.20
CA LYS A 137 -25.84 -7.85 -7.17
C LYS A 137 -26.81 -8.76 -7.93
N GLY A 138 -28.08 -8.36 -8.02
CA GLY A 138 -29.10 -9.08 -8.79
C GLY A 138 -29.81 -10.22 -8.06
N VAL A 139 -29.48 -10.47 -6.79
CA VAL A 139 -30.26 -11.38 -5.94
C VAL A 139 -31.34 -10.57 -5.21
N PRO A 140 -32.64 -10.85 -5.42
CA PRO A 140 -33.72 -10.10 -4.77
C PRO A 140 -33.57 -10.09 -3.24
N GLY A 141 -33.60 -8.90 -2.65
CA GLY A 141 -33.45 -8.71 -1.20
C GLY A 141 -32.02 -8.85 -0.66
N ALA A 142 -31.03 -9.18 -1.49
CA ALA A 142 -29.63 -9.19 -1.07
C ALA A 142 -29.06 -7.76 -1.08
N ARG A 143 -28.32 -7.42 -0.02
CA ARG A 143 -27.48 -6.22 -0.02
C ARG A 143 -26.29 -6.47 -0.93
N TRP A 144 -25.75 -5.41 -1.52
CA TRP A 144 -24.48 -5.46 -2.23
C TRP A 144 -23.88 -4.06 -2.29
N GLY A 145 -22.55 -4.00 -2.40
CA GLY A 145 -21.84 -2.74 -2.55
C GLY A 145 -20.44 -2.96 -3.10
N LYS A 146 -19.86 -1.86 -3.57
CA LYS A 146 -18.49 -1.77 -4.08
C LYS A 146 -17.80 -0.64 -3.31
N VAL A 147 -16.57 -0.88 -2.90
CA VAL A 147 -15.76 0.07 -2.12
C VAL A 147 -14.44 0.27 -2.86
N ASN A 148 -14.08 1.53 -3.11
CA ASN A 148 -12.77 1.89 -3.64
C ASN A 148 -11.85 2.22 -2.46
N VAL A 149 -10.94 1.30 -2.12
CA VAL A 149 -10.09 1.36 -0.93
C VAL A 149 -9.19 2.60 -0.95
N SER A 150 -8.63 2.95 -2.11
CA SER A 150 -7.76 4.12 -2.26
C SER A 150 -8.54 5.42 -2.01
N GLN A 151 -9.75 5.53 -2.57
CA GLN A 151 -10.62 6.68 -2.35
C GLN A 151 -11.08 6.81 -0.89
N GLU A 152 -11.37 5.69 -0.21
CA GLU A 152 -11.72 5.72 1.21
C GLU A 152 -10.53 6.21 2.07
N LEU A 153 -9.30 5.85 1.71
CA LEU A 153 -8.10 6.30 2.41
C LEU A 153 -7.78 7.78 2.16
N SER A 154 -7.93 8.27 0.93
CA SER A 154 -7.58 9.65 0.57
C SER A 154 -8.66 10.68 0.96
N ASN A 155 -9.93 10.30 1.02
CA ASN A 155 -11.02 11.23 1.36
C ASN A 155 -11.06 11.53 2.87
N PRO A 156 -10.75 12.75 3.36
CA PRO A 156 -10.70 13.05 4.80
C PRO A 156 -12.00 12.76 5.55
N GLY A 157 -13.16 12.90 4.89
CA GLY A 157 -14.49 12.66 5.47
C GLY A 157 -14.96 11.20 5.43
N SER A 158 -14.21 10.29 4.83
CA SER A 158 -14.55 8.86 4.84
C SER A 158 -14.33 8.22 6.21
N ALA A 159 -15.28 7.37 6.62
CA ALA A 159 -15.18 6.48 7.77
C ALA A 159 -15.56 5.06 7.33
N PHE A 160 -14.73 4.42 6.51
CA PHE A 160 -14.97 3.05 6.07
C PHE A 160 -14.67 2.03 7.19
N TRP A 161 -15.71 1.40 7.72
CA TRP A 161 -15.62 0.37 8.76
C TRP A 161 -15.71 -1.04 8.20
N PHE A 162 -14.88 -1.94 8.73
CA PHE A 162 -14.89 -3.37 8.41
C PHE A 162 -14.65 -4.21 9.66
N SER A 163 -15.02 -5.49 9.62
CA SER A 163 -14.76 -6.45 10.69
C SER A 163 -13.76 -7.50 10.23
N LEU A 164 -12.76 -7.76 11.07
CA LEU A 164 -11.96 -8.97 11.01
C LEU A 164 -12.58 -10.04 11.89
N ARG A 165 -13.25 -10.99 11.24
CA ARG A 165 -13.74 -12.18 11.91
C ARG A 165 -12.58 -13.13 12.17
N ALA A 166 -12.22 -13.26 13.44
CA ALA A 166 -11.15 -14.11 13.93
C ALA A 166 -11.70 -15.50 14.29
N PHE A 167 -11.07 -16.57 13.81
CA PHE A 167 -11.51 -17.95 14.04
C PHE A 167 -10.51 -18.73 14.87
N ALA A 168 -11.04 -19.58 15.77
CA ALA A 168 -10.28 -20.57 16.51
C ALA A 168 -9.80 -21.75 15.65
N LYS A 169 -10.39 -21.92 14.46
CA LYS A 169 -10.09 -22.97 13.49
C LYS A 169 -9.58 -22.35 12.18
N PRO A 170 -8.78 -23.08 11.39
CA PRO A 170 -8.36 -22.62 10.07
C PRO A 170 -9.56 -22.54 9.11
N TRP A 171 -9.35 -21.89 7.97
CA TRP A 171 -10.25 -21.89 6.80
C TRP A 171 -11.63 -21.23 7.02
N ALA A 172 -11.70 -20.29 7.96
CA ALA A 172 -12.95 -19.65 8.38
C ALA A 172 -14.03 -20.68 8.78
N ASP A 173 -13.62 -21.73 9.48
CA ASP A 173 -14.50 -22.83 9.88
C ASP A 173 -15.42 -22.45 11.05
N TYR A 174 -16.70 -22.23 10.71
CA TYR A 174 -17.78 -21.92 11.64
C TYR A 174 -18.20 -23.07 12.56
N SER A 175 -17.64 -24.28 12.41
CA SER A 175 -17.82 -25.35 13.41
C SER A 175 -16.99 -25.11 14.67
N GLY A 176 -16.18 -24.04 14.71
CA GLY A 176 -15.46 -23.58 15.89
C GLY A 176 -15.87 -22.16 16.30
N PRO A 177 -15.41 -21.70 17.48
CA PRO A 177 -15.63 -20.34 17.94
C PRO A 177 -15.02 -19.31 16.98
N TYR A 178 -15.73 -18.20 16.79
CA TYR A 178 -15.23 -17.01 16.10
C TYR A 178 -15.54 -15.75 16.89
N LYS A 179 -14.90 -14.63 16.54
CA LYS A 179 -15.21 -13.31 17.11
C LYS A 179 -15.08 -12.24 16.03
N ASP A 180 -16.03 -11.33 15.94
CA ASP A 180 -15.93 -10.15 15.10
C ASP A 180 -15.12 -9.05 15.82
N ASN A 181 -14.23 -8.39 15.07
CA ASN A 181 -13.38 -7.30 15.56
C ASN A 181 -13.49 -6.14 14.58
N ALA A 182 -14.17 -5.06 14.97
CA ALA A 182 -14.42 -3.90 14.11
C ALA A 182 -13.21 -2.96 14.07
N PHE A 183 -12.89 -2.46 12.88
CA PHE A 183 -11.84 -1.50 12.63
C PHE A 183 -12.32 -0.45 11.63
N GLU A 184 -11.92 0.79 11.85
CA GLU A 184 -11.96 1.82 10.82
C GLU A 184 -10.70 1.68 9.95
N LEU A 185 -10.84 1.68 8.62
CA LEU A 185 -9.75 1.45 7.67
C LEU A 185 -8.56 2.38 7.89
N LYS A 186 -8.81 3.69 7.98
CA LYS A 186 -7.75 4.68 8.23
C LYS A 186 -7.09 4.51 9.59
N SER A 187 -7.81 4.00 10.58
CA SER A 187 -7.23 3.82 11.91
C SER A 187 -6.12 2.76 11.90
N VAL A 188 -6.24 1.73 11.05
CA VAL A 188 -5.23 0.67 10.92
C VAL A 188 -4.28 0.89 9.75
N ALA A 189 -4.54 1.89 8.91
CA ALA A 189 -3.59 2.37 7.93
C ALA A 189 -2.30 2.80 8.63
N VAL A 190 -1.20 2.18 8.22
CA VAL A 190 0.12 2.65 8.57
C VAL A 190 0.36 3.90 7.72
N THR A 191 -0.13 5.05 8.16
CA THR A 191 0.63 6.29 7.96
C THR A 191 1.95 6.04 8.68
N GLN A 192 3.05 5.91 7.96
CA GLN A 192 4.36 5.66 8.55
C GLN A 192 4.83 6.89 9.33
N VAL A 193 4.12 7.28 10.38
CA VAL A 193 4.71 8.05 11.48
C VAL A 193 5.52 7.05 12.29
N LEU A 194 6.65 6.60 11.74
CA LEU A 194 7.73 6.09 12.56
C LEU A 194 7.99 7.18 13.62
N PRO A 195 8.16 6.84 14.92
CA PRO A 195 8.64 7.83 15.86
C PRO A 195 9.93 8.41 15.27
N VAL A 196 9.88 9.71 14.95
CA VAL A 196 10.91 10.40 14.16
C VAL A 196 12.19 10.49 14.99
N ASP A 197 12.93 9.39 15.09
CA ASP A 197 14.35 9.44 15.39
C ASP A 197 15.06 9.88 14.11
N ARG A 198 15.06 11.21 13.89
CA ARG A 198 15.74 11.86 12.76
C ARG A 198 17.17 11.36 12.60
N GLY A 199 17.84 10.99 13.69
CA GLY A 199 19.21 10.49 13.68
C GLY A 199 19.35 9.11 13.04
N LYS A 200 18.36 8.23 13.19
CA LYS A 200 18.33 6.92 12.50
C LYS A 200 17.91 7.06 11.05
N TYR A 201 17.01 8.00 10.77
CA TYR A 201 16.50 8.30 9.44
C TYR A 201 17.56 8.86 8.50
N VAL A 202 18.24 9.93 8.91
CA VAL A 202 19.34 10.51 8.14
C VAL A 202 20.44 9.47 7.90
N LYS A 203 20.70 8.58 8.86
CA LYS A 203 21.68 7.49 8.68
C LYS A 203 21.24 6.41 7.69
N GLY A 204 19.96 6.02 7.69
CA GLY A 204 19.42 5.06 6.72
C GLY A 204 19.38 5.66 5.31
N PHE A 205 19.02 6.93 5.22
CA PHE A 205 19.05 7.75 4.02
C PHE A 205 20.47 7.91 3.48
N GLU A 206 21.43 8.27 4.33
CA GLU A 206 22.85 8.35 3.97
C GLU A 206 23.40 6.99 3.56
N ALA A 207 23.08 5.92 4.28
CA ALA A 207 23.54 4.57 3.96
C ALA A 207 23.01 4.08 2.61
N LEU A 208 21.77 4.40 2.26
CA LEU A 208 21.24 4.13 0.94
C LEU A 208 22.02 4.90 -0.13
N PHE A 209 22.17 6.21 0.05
CA PHE A 209 22.83 7.05 -0.94
C PHE A 209 24.30 6.63 -1.10
N ASP A 210 24.96 6.25 -0.01
CA ASP A 210 26.31 5.67 0.00
C ASP A 210 26.38 4.34 -0.77
N ARG A 211 25.32 3.51 -0.73
CA ARG A 211 25.22 2.29 -1.55
C ARG A 211 24.92 2.58 -3.02
N LEU A 212 24.14 3.62 -3.32
CA LEU A 212 23.72 3.98 -4.67
C LEU A 212 24.78 4.77 -5.46
N GLY A 213 25.72 5.44 -4.78
CA GLY A 213 26.87 6.10 -5.38
C GLY A 213 26.58 7.52 -5.89
N SER A 214 27.38 8.47 -5.39
CA SER A 214 27.31 9.92 -5.60
C SER A 214 26.06 10.59 -5.01
N ASN A 215 26.29 11.33 -3.93
CA ASN A 215 25.25 11.85 -3.06
C ASN A 215 25.46 13.36 -2.99
N TYR A 216 24.58 14.15 -3.60
CA TYR A 216 24.60 15.58 -3.42
C TYR A 216 23.54 15.99 -2.42
N LYS A 217 23.97 16.53 -1.28
CA LYS A 217 23.07 17.10 -0.27
C LYS A 217 22.92 18.59 -0.56
N SER A 218 21.80 18.97 -1.14
CA SER A 218 21.52 20.37 -1.42
C SER A 218 21.18 21.13 -0.14
N LYS A 219 21.53 22.41 -0.11
CA LYS A 219 21.18 23.34 0.99
C LYS A 219 19.75 23.85 0.88
N ASP A 220 19.28 23.97 -0.36
CA ASP A 220 17.97 24.48 -0.73
C ASP A 220 17.64 24.02 -2.16
N PRO A 221 16.38 24.21 -2.63
CA PRO A 221 16.00 23.84 -3.99
C PRO A 221 16.84 24.50 -5.10
N GLN A 222 17.38 25.72 -4.89
CA GLN A 222 18.19 26.38 -5.91
C GLN A 222 19.58 25.75 -6.03
N ASP A 223 20.18 25.33 -4.91
CA ASP A 223 21.43 24.57 -4.86
C ASP A 223 21.27 23.22 -5.59
N ALA A 224 20.15 22.51 -5.35
CA ALA A 224 19.80 21.28 -6.08
C ALA A 224 19.69 21.53 -7.60
N ILE A 225 18.97 22.58 -8.00
CA ILE A 225 18.80 22.96 -9.40
C ILE A 225 20.16 23.25 -10.06
N GLN A 226 21.04 24.01 -9.41
CA GLN A 226 22.37 24.32 -9.93
C GLN A 226 23.23 23.06 -10.09
N HIS A 227 23.14 22.14 -9.14
CA HIS A 227 23.84 20.88 -9.23
C HIS A 227 23.32 20.00 -10.38
N VAL A 228 22.00 19.85 -10.52
CA VAL A 228 21.38 19.13 -11.63
C VAL A 228 21.80 19.73 -12.99
N GLN A 229 21.80 21.06 -13.10
CA GLN A 229 22.24 21.75 -14.31
C GLN A 229 23.71 21.51 -14.65
N SER A 230 24.56 21.28 -13.64
CA SER A 230 25.98 21.01 -13.88
C SER A 230 26.22 19.72 -14.65
N PHE A 231 25.21 18.83 -14.70
CA PHE A 231 25.24 17.60 -15.48
C PHE A 231 24.72 17.73 -16.90
N PHE A 232 24.34 18.92 -17.38
CA PHE A 232 23.81 19.08 -18.73
C PHE A 232 24.92 19.50 -19.70
N HIS A 233 25.24 18.64 -20.66
CA HIS A 233 26.23 18.85 -21.71
C HIS A 233 25.77 18.33 -23.09
N ASP A 234 26.63 18.51 -24.09
CA ASP A 234 26.43 17.99 -25.46
C ASP A 234 26.47 16.45 -25.49
N ASN A 235 25.57 15.86 -26.27
CA ASN A 235 25.47 14.41 -26.52
C ASN A 235 25.15 13.59 -25.26
N GLU A 236 24.18 14.06 -24.48
CA GLU A 236 23.77 13.39 -23.25
C GLU A 236 22.29 13.04 -23.26
N ASP A 237 21.99 11.86 -22.72
CA ASP A 237 20.66 11.47 -22.32
C ASP A 237 20.58 11.62 -20.80
N VAL A 238 19.64 12.42 -20.32
CA VAL A 238 19.39 12.59 -18.88
C VAL A 238 17.95 12.26 -18.56
N VAL A 239 17.72 11.45 -17.52
CA VAL A 239 16.39 11.21 -16.97
C VAL A 239 16.35 11.73 -15.54
N LEU A 240 15.40 12.62 -15.24
CA LEU A 240 15.14 13.07 -13.88
C LEU A 240 14.08 12.17 -13.25
N CYS A 241 14.40 11.47 -12.18
CA CYS A 241 13.42 10.79 -11.34
C CYS A 241 12.99 11.75 -10.23
N ILE A 242 11.75 12.23 -10.29
CA ILE A 242 11.25 13.31 -9.43
C ILE A 242 10.19 12.76 -8.49
N ASP A 243 10.47 12.91 -7.19
CA ASP A 243 9.47 12.72 -6.14
C ASP A 243 8.33 13.75 -6.27
N THR A 244 7.10 13.25 -6.28
CA THR A 244 5.87 14.05 -6.38
C THR A 244 4.92 13.85 -5.22
N THR A 245 5.38 13.35 -4.07
CA THR A 245 4.58 13.23 -2.86
C THR A 245 4.25 14.60 -2.24
N GLN A 246 3.50 14.59 -1.13
CA GLN A 246 3.02 15.80 -0.49
C GLN A 246 4.16 16.63 0.15
N SER A 247 5.22 15.99 0.66
CA SER A 247 6.36 16.70 1.30
C SER A 247 7.08 17.60 0.30
N MET A 248 7.25 17.10 -0.92
CA MET A 248 7.87 17.79 -2.04
C MET A 248 7.05 18.97 -2.59
N ALA A 249 5.84 19.25 -2.10
CA ALA A 249 4.97 20.27 -2.69
C ALA A 249 5.58 21.67 -2.71
N LYS A 250 6.28 22.07 -1.65
CA LYS A 250 6.94 23.38 -1.58
C LYS A 250 8.17 23.43 -2.49
N ASP A 251 8.98 22.38 -2.45
CA ASP A 251 10.24 22.32 -3.18
C ASP A 251 10.01 22.15 -4.67
N MET A 252 8.96 21.44 -5.10
CA MET A 252 8.58 21.32 -6.50
C MET A 252 8.19 22.66 -7.13
N VAL A 253 7.58 23.60 -6.39
CA VAL A 253 7.30 24.94 -6.94
C VAL A 253 8.60 25.67 -7.26
N ALA A 254 9.56 25.66 -6.34
CA ALA A 254 10.86 26.32 -6.53
C ALA A 254 11.71 25.60 -7.59
N PHE A 255 11.73 24.26 -7.54
CA PHE A 255 12.44 23.39 -8.48
C PHE A 255 11.94 23.59 -9.90
N ARG A 256 10.61 23.56 -10.13
CA ARG A 256 10.02 23.84 -11.45
C ARG A 256 10.42 25.22 -11.94
N ALA A 257 10.22 26.25 -11.14
CA ALA A 257 10.54 27.61 -11.54
C ALA A 257 12.01 27.78 -11.96
N GLY A 258 12.95 27.18 -11.21
CA GLY A 258 14.37 27.24 -11.52
C GLY A 258 14.79 26.37 -12.71
N LEU A 259 14.27 25.14 -12.80
CA LEU A 259 14.56 24.25 -13.92
C LEU A 259 14.05 24.83 -15.25
N LEU A 260 12.81 25.33 -15.26
CA LEU A 260 12.21 25.97 -16.44
C LEU A 260 12.94 27.22 -16.87
N LYS A 261 13.35 28.07 -15.93
CA LYS A 261 14.14 29.27 -16.24
C LYS A 261 15.43 28.95 -17.01
N THR A 262 16.01 27.78 -16.77
CA THR A 262 17.25 27.34 -17.41
C THR A 262 17.03 26.54 -18.69
N LEU A 263 15.96 25.73 -18.74
CA LEU A 263 15.68 24.88 -19.91
C LEU A 263 14.97 25.63 -21.04
N LEU A 264 14.10 26.60 -20.74
CA LEU A 264 13.28 27.30 -21.74
C LEU A 264 14.01 28.25 -22.70
N PRO A 265 15.19 28.83 -22.39
CA PRO A 265 15.96 29.63 -23.35
C PRO A 265 16.49 28.88 -24.60
N SER A 266 16.08 27.61 -24.80
CA SER A 266 16.74 26.60 -25.62
C SER A 266 18.09 26.23 -25.01
N PRO A 267 18.24 25.03 -24.44
CA PRO A 267 19.53 24.62 -23.89
C PRO A 267 20.57 24.69 -25.02
N PRO A 268 21.77 25.26 -24.79
CA PRO A 268 22.81 25.39 -25.82
C PRO A 268 23.43 24.04 -26.21
N TYR A 269 22.87 22.93 -25.72
CA TYR A 269 23.44 21.59 -25.80
C TYR A 269 23.00 20.86 -27.07
N LYS A 270 23.97 20.38 -27.84
CA LYS A 270 23.73 19.59 -29.04
C LYS A 270 23.35 18.16 -28.66
N ASN A 271 22.33 17.61 -29.32
CA ASN A 271 21.89 16.22 -29.13
C ASN A 271 21.53 15.85 -27.68
N PHE A 272 21.19 16.84 -26.84
CA PHE A 272 20.72 16.63 -25.48
C PHE A 272 19.27 16.17 -25.48
N ARG A 273 18.95 15.15 -24.69
CA ARG A 273 17.58 14.67 -24.51
C ARG A 273 17.27 14.51 -23.02
N LEU A 274 16.14 15.08 -22.61
CA LEU A 274 15.67 15.06 -21.23
C LEU A 274 14.42 14.19 -21.11
N GLY A 275 14.48 13.20 -20.23
CA GLY A 275 13.35 12.40 -19.78
C GLY A 275 12.96 12.73 -18.35
N ILE A 276 11.73 12.42 -17.97
CA ILE A 276 11.29 12.51 -16.57
C ILE A 276 10.55 11.24 -16.18
N VAL A 277 10.84 10.73 -14.99
CA VAL A 277 10.01 9.75 -14.29
C VAL A 277 9.49 10.41 -13.03
N PHE A 278 8.19 10.70 -12.99
CA PHE A 278 7.54 11.12 -11.75
C PHE A 278 7.25 9.88 -10.91
N TYR A 279 7.49 9.95 -9.61
CA TYR A 279 7.15 8.85 -8.73
C TYR A 279 6.50 9.34 -7.43
N LYS A 280 5.78 8.42 -6.79
CA LYS A 280 5.19 8.58 -5.45
C LYS A 280 5.45 7.31 -4.65
N ASP A 281 4.84 7.21 -3.49
CA ASP A 281 4.83 5.98 -2.72
C ASP A 281 3.68 5.02 -3.12
N TYR A 282 3.77 3.78 -2.66
CA TYR A 282 2.75 2.76 -2.88
C TYR A 282 1.36 3.19 -2.39
N GLY A 283 0.33 2.78 -3.13
CA GLY A 283 -1.06 3.12 -2.79
C GLY A 283 -1.46 4.56 -3.11
N ALA A 284 -0.55 5.38 -3.64
CA ALA A 284 -0.89 6.64 -4.28
C ALA A 284 -1.58 6.40 -5.65
N PRO A 285 -2.18 7.44 -6.29
CA PRO A 285 -2.87 7.29 -7.58
C PRO A 285 -2.02 6.67 -8.70
N TYR A 286 -0.70 6.86 -8.63
CA TYR A 286 0.29 6.20 -9.47
C TYR A 286 1.57 5.95 -8.67
N LEU A 287 2.31 4.91 -9.04
CA LEU A 287 3.65 4.63 -8.49
C LEU A 287 4.73 5.32 -9.30
N THR A 288 4.68 5.19 -10.64
CA THR A 288 5.54 5.88 -11.59
C THR A 288 4.74 6.38 -12.79
N ASP A 289 5.09 7.55 -13.31
CA ASP A 289 4.61 8.09 -14.59
C ASP A 289 5.79 8.63 -15.41
N VAL A 290 5.75 8.43 -16.73
CA VAL A 290 6.93 8.58 -17.60
C VAL A 290 6.69 9.61 -18.69
N LEU A 291 7.50 10.66 -18.69
CA LEU A 291 7.75 11.49 -19.86
C LEU A 291 9.00 10.97 -20.59
N GLY A 292 8.79 10.34 -21.75
CA GLY A 292 9.88 9.88 -22.61
C GLY A 292 10.79 11.03 -23.07
N PHE A 293 11.99 10.70 -23.55
CA PHE A 293 13.01 11.68 -23.98
C PHE A 293 12.45 12.80 -24.88
N GLN A 294 12.65 14.04 -24.45
CA GLN A 294 12.29 15.25 -25.16
C GLN A 294 13.54 16.06 -25.53
N THR A 295 13.47 16.67 -26.72
CA THR A 295 14.37 17.76 -27.13
C THR A 295 13.68 19.12 -27.03
N ASP A 296 12.34 19.13 -26.95
CA ASP A 296 11.54 20.34 -26.77
C ASP A 296 11.24 20.55 -25.29
N MET A 297 11.86 21.59 -24.72
CA MET A 297 11.70 21.92 -23.30
C MET A 297 10.32 22.50 -22.95
N GLN A 298 9.52 22.90 -23.94
CA GLN A 298 8.11 23.27 -23.70
C GLN A 298 7.27 22.04 -23.35
N VAL A 299 7.57 20.87 -23.93
CA VAL A 299 6.90 19.61 -23.58
C VAL A 299 7.28 19.20 -22.15
N VAL A 300 8.56 19.35 -21.79
CA VAL A 300 9.04 19.13 -20.43
C VAL A 300 8.34 20.06 -19.44
N GLN A 301 8.18 21.33 -19.81
CA GLN A 301 7.44 22.29 -19.01
C GLN A 301 6.01 21.87 -18.74
N GLN A 302 5.27 21.55 -19.80
CA GLN A 302 3.87 21.14 -19.67
C GLN A 302 3.74 19.92 -18.76
N ALA A 303 4.62 18.92 -18.93
CA ALA A 303 4.60 17.74 -18.08
C ALA A 303 4.87 18.06 -16.61
N LEU A 304 5.82 18.95 -16.31
CA LEU A 304 6.10 19.42 -14.95
C LEU A 304 4.93 20.21 -14.35
N GLU A 305 4.18 20.96 -15.16
CA GLU A 305 3.00 21.72 -14.74
C GLU A 305 1.80 20.80 -14.48
N ASP A 306 1.59 19.80 -15.33
CA ASP A 306 0.47 18.86 -15.27
C ASP A 306 0.55 17.94 -14.04
N HIS A 307 1.76 17.63 -13.57
CA HIS A 307 1.94 16.83 -12.37
C HIS A 307 1.80 17.70 -11.13
N SER A 308 0.63 17.74 -10.50
CA SER A 308 0.48 18.35 -9.17
C SER A 308 1.10 17.48 -8.10
N THR A 309 1.83 18.07 -7.15
CA THR A 309 2.17 17.39 -5.89
C THR A 309 0.92 17.26 -5.03
N GLY A 310 0.75 16.11 -4.38
CA GLY A 310 -0.46 15.81 -3.59
C GLY A 310 -0.75 14.32 -3.54
N ASP A 311 -1.18 13.83 -2.38
CA ASP A 311 -1.21 12.39 -2.02
C ASP A 311 0.17 11.70 -2.09
N GLY A 312 0.40 10.84 -1.10
CA GLY A 312 1.72 10.34 -0.71
C GLY A 312 1.78 10.43 0.81
N GLY A 313 1.85 9.28 1.48
CA GLY A 313 1.93 9.22 2.93
C GLY A 313 3.34 9.54 3.42
N ASP A 314 3.52 9.55 4.74
CA ASP A 314 4.85 9.64 5.35
C ASP A 314 5.81 8.64 4.71
N ILE A 315 6.99 9.13 4.35
CA ILE A 315 8.30 8.51 4.48
C ILE A 315 8.34 7.06 5.05
N PRO A 316 9.19 6.16 4.48
CA PRO A 316 9.88 6.15 3.18
C PRO A 316 9.03 6.11 1.90
N GLU A 317 9.69 6.27 0.75
CA GLU A 317 9.10 6.27 -0.59
C GLU A 317 9.69 5.20 -1.54
N ALA A 318 9.38 5.27 -2.84
CA ALA A 318 9.73 4.27 -3.85
C ALA A 318 10.70 4.75 -4.97
N PRO A 319 11.87 5.37 -4.67
CA PRO A 319 12.81 5.83 -5.70
C PRO A 319 13.40 4.68 -6.53
N VAL A 320 13.54 3.48 -5.96
CA VAL A 320 14.04 2.29 -6.68
C VAL A 320 13.19 1.95 -7.90
N GLU A 321 11.86 2.00 -7.73
CA GLU A 321 10.90 1.72 -8.80
C GLU A 321 11.03 2.75 -9.93
N ALA A 322 11.32 4.02 -9.59
CA ALA A 322 11.53 5.08 -10.57
C ALA A 322 12.83 4.91 -11.36
N ILE A 323 13.94 4.56 -10.68
CA ILE A 323 15.25 4.34 -11.32
C ILE A 323 15.19 3.15 -12.27
N ASP A 324 14.62 2.02 -11.82
CA ASP A 324 14.47 0.82 -12.65
C ASP A 324 13.57 1.11 -13.87
N LYS A 325 12.45 1.81 -13.64
CA LYS A 325 11.57 2.26 -14.72
C LYS A 325 12.31 3.11 -15.76
N ALA A 326 13.16 4.03 -15.32
CA ALA A 326 13.99 4.84 -16.19
C ALA A 326 15.01 4.00 -16.99
N ALA A 327 15.70 3.07 -16.32
CA ALA A 327 16.68 2.20 -16.95
C ALA A 327 16.07 1.34 -18.07
N LEU A 328 14.88 0.75 -17.81
CA LEU A 328 14.25 -0.20 -18.74
C LEU A 328 13.40 0.43 -19.84
N THR A 329 12.75 1.58 -19.58
CA THR A 329 11.74 2.12 -20.50
C THR A 329 12.34 3.08 -21.53
N PHE A 330 13.43 3.77 -21.18
CA PHE A 330 13.97 4.84 -22.02
C PHE A 330 14.90 4.29 -23.13
N PRO A 331 14.76 4.78 -24.38
CA PRO A 331 15.64 4.37 -25.48
C PRO A 331 16.95 5.16 -25.43
N TRP A 332 17.84 4.77 -24.51
CA TRP A 332 19.18 5.33 -24.33
C TRP A 332 20.03 5.18 -25.61
N LYS A 333 20.55 6.28 -26.14
CA LYS A 333 21.36 6.34 -27.37
C LYS A 333 22.62 7.17 -27.21
N ALA A 334 22.63 8.11 -26.27
CA ALA A 334 23.76 8.97 -26.03
C ALA A 334 24.98 8.18 -25.49
N PRO A 335 26.20 8.69 -25.74
CA PRO A 335 27.42 8.18 -25.12
C PRO A 335 27.43 8.37 -23.60
N THR A 336 26.93 9.50 -23.11
CA THR A 336 26.74 9.76 -21.68
C THR A 336 25.26 9.57 -21.33
N ARG A 337 24.99 8.82 -20.26
CA ARG A 337 23.65 8.42 -19.85
C ARG A 337 23.54 8.63 -18.36
N LEU A 338 22.59 9.46 -17.94
CA LEU A 338 22.44 9.84 -16.55
C LEU A 338 21.02 9.63 -16.08
N ILE A 339 20.86 8.97 -14.92
CA ILE A 339 19.66 9.09 -14.10
C ILE A 339 20.00 9.99 -12.92
N CYS A 340 19.23 11.06 -12.75
CA CYS A 340 19.33 11.95 -11.60
C CYS A 340 18.04 11.86 -10.77
N VAL A 341 18.15 11.41 -9.53
CA VAL A 341 17.00 11.27 -8.62
C VAL A 341 16.92 12.49 -7.71
N LEU A 342 15.71 13.04 -7.55
CA LEU A 342 15.41 14.21 -6.73
C LEU A 342 14.36 13.81 -5.69
N ALA A 343 14.76 13.79 -4.42
CA ALA A 343 13.95 13.26 -3.32
C ALA A 343 14.22 13.98 -2.00
N ASP A 344 13.22 14.02 -1.12
CA ASP A 344 13.35 14.42 0.29
C ASP A 344 13.13 13.25 1.29
N ALA A 345 12.86 12.04 0.78
CA ALA A 345 12.62 10.82 1.56
C ALA A 345 13.49 9.62 1.10
N PRO A 346 13.89 8.70 2.01
CA PRO A 346 14.65 7.50 1.69
C PRO A 346 13.68 6.48 1.11
N GLN A 347 14.26 5.42 0.57
CA GLN A 347 13.48 4.27 0.14
C GLN A 347 13.01 3.40 1.33
N HIS A 348 12.07 2.49 1.04
CA HIS A 348 11.67 1.42 1.97
C HIS A 348 12.80 0.43 2.29
N ASP A 349 12.92 0.00 3.56
CA ASP A 349 13.91 -1.00 4.02
C ASP A 349 13.76 -2.37 3.34
N SER A 350 12.59 -2.66 2.75
CA SER A 350 12.31 -3.87 1.99
C SER A 350 11.47 -3.55 0.76
N PRO A 351 11.63 -4.28 -0.36
CA PRO A 351 10.80 -4.10 -1.54
C PRO A 351 9.31 -4.29 -1.20
N HIS A 352 8.49 -3.27 -1.49
CA HIS A 352 7.02 -3.40 -1.50
C HIS A 352 6.48 -3.65 -2.94
N GLY A 353 7.39 -3.75 -3.90
CA GLY A 353 7.15 -4.07 -5.29
C GLY A 353 7.82 -5.37 -5.73
N LYS A 354 7.83 -5.60 -7.04
CA LYS A 354 8.59 -6.71 -7.64
C LYS A 354 10.06 -6.36 -7.83
N ILE A 355 10.38 -5.08 -7.81
CA ILE A 355 11.72 -4.57 -8.13
C ILE A 355 12.52 -4.52 -6.83
N THR A 356 13.71 -5.12 -6.86
CA THR A 356 14.67 -5.05 -5.77
C THR A 356 15.80 -4.09 -6.10
N GLU A 357 16.55 -3.62 -5.10
CA GLU A 357 17.76 -2.81 -5.31
C GLU A 357 18.74 -3.52 -6.27
N GLU A 358 18.90 -4.83 -6.13
CA GLU A 358 19.81 -5.61 -6.97
C GLU A 358 19.37 -5.65 -8.44
N MET A 359 18.06 -5.76 -8.69
CA MET A 359 17.51 -5.72 -10.05
C MET A 359 17.75 -4.35 -10.68
N MET A 360 17.43 -3.28 -9.96
CA MET A 360 17.66 -1.91 -10.40
C MET A 360 19.15 -1.67 -10.72
N HIS A 361 20.06 -2.09 -9.85
CA HIS A 361 21.51 -1.96 -10.10
C HIS A 361 21.97 -2.74 -11.33
N HIS A 362 21.42 -3.94 -11.54
CA HIS A 362 21.70 -4.73 -12.74
C HIS A 362 21.29 -3.96 -14.00
N ASP A 363 20.08 -3.39 -14.02
CA ASP A 363 19.52 -2.73 -15.20
C ASP A 363 20.20 -1.40 -15.51
N VAL A 364 20.56 -0.62 -14.48
CA VAL A 364 21.40 0.59 -14.58
C VAL A 364 22.77 0.25 -15.18
N ALA A 365 23.43 -0.79 -14.65
CA ALA A 365 24.75 -1.21 -15.14
C ALA A 365 24.70 -1.78 -16.56
N ALA A 366 23.66 -2.55 -16.91
CA ALA A 366 23.47 -3.12 -18.24
C ALA A 366 23.36 -2.03 -19.32
N HIS A 367 22.75 -0.89 -18.96
CA HIS A 367 22.63 0.27 -19.85
C HIS A 367 23.77 1.28 -19.70
N LYS A 368 24.79 1.01 -18.88
CA LYS A 368 25.92 1.93 -18.62
C LYS A 368 25.45 3.34 -18.26
N ILE A 369 24.48 3.40 -17.35
CA ILE A 369 23.89 4.64 -16.88
C ILE A 369 24.64 5.06 -15.61
N ASP A 370 25.05 6.32 -15.54
CA ASP A 370 25.52 6.93 -14.32
C ASP A 370 24.32 7.31 -13.45
N LEU A 371 24.36 6.94 -12.17
CA LEU A 371 23.33 7.30 -11.21
C LEU A 371 23.83 8.49 -10.38
N GLN A 372 23.03 9.53 -10.28
CA GLN A 372 23.24 10.68 -9.41
C GLN A 372 22.01 10.88 -8.55
N LEU A 373 22.23 11.20 -7.29
CA LEU A 373 21.16 11.27 -6.33
C LEU A 373 21.29 12.57 -5.53
N VAL A 374 20.27 13.41 -5.68
CA VAL A 374 20.22 14.79 -5.19
C VAL A 374 19.18 14.85 -4.07
N MET A 375 19.68 14.93 -2.84
CA MET A 375 18.83 15.10 -1.66
C MET A 375 18.44 16.57 -1.52
N LEU A 376 17.14 16.80 -1.48
CA LEU A 376 16.55 18.07 -1.06
C LEU A 376 16.51 18.16 0.48
N PRO A 377 16.57 19.37 1.06
CA PRO A 377 16.48 19.51 2.51
C PRO A 377 15.14 18.96 3.00
N ILE A 378 15.18 18.03 3.96
CA ILE A 378 13.98 17.54 4.63
C ILE A 378 13.37 18.73 5.38
N LEU A 379 12.20 19.21 4.93
CA LEU A 379 11.48 20.28 5.59
C LEU A 379 10.90 19.79 6.92
N ASP A 380 11.00 20.62 7.97
CA ASP A 380 10.49 20.35 9.32
C ASP A 380 8.96 20.24 9.41
#